data_AF-A0A5E4LJN5-F1
#
_entry.id   AF-A0A5E4LJN5-F1
#
_cell.length_a   1.000
_cell.length_b   1.000
_cell.length_c   1.000
_cell.angle_alpha   90.00
_cell.angle_beta   90.00
_cell.angle_gamma   90.00
#
_symmetry.space_group_name_H-M   'P 1'
#
loop_
_entity.id
_entity.type
_entity.pdbx_description
1 polymer ?
#
loop_
_entity_poly.entity_id
_entity_poly.type
_entity_poly.pdbx_seq_one_letter_code
_entity_poly.pdbx_strand_id
1 'polypeptide(L)'
;MAGMQRGYSPKESSSVEYASRDFGKVPGTEEIKVKGRPVAKFRAGGIQVAIWENETKEGGSYKTVSIDRRYKAGEEWKSTKSFRQNDLPKAILALQKAFEYVSMKEDFAEALA
;
A
#
# COMPACT_ATOMS: atom_id res chain seq x y z
N MET A 1 28.80 -22.38 -28.62
CA MET A 1 29.42 -21.74 -27.44
C MET A 1 29.41 -20.23 -27.63
N ALA A 2 29.09 -19.49 -26.56
CA ALA A 2 29.17 -18.02 -26.35
C ALA A 2 28.42 -17.14 -27.38
N GLY A 3 27.53 -16.21 -27.04
CA GLY A 3 27.39 -15.42 -25.82
C GLY A 3 27.63 -13.96 -26.17
N MET A 4 26.58 -13.20 -26.52
CA MET A 4 26.58 -11.73 -26.46
C MET A 4 25.21 -11.23 -26.04
N GLN A 5 25.12 -10.80 -24.78
CA GLN A 5 23.98 -10.10 -24.23
C GLN A 5 23.84 -8.74 -24.95
N ARG A 6 22.70 -8.48 -25.60
CA ARG A 6 22.31 -7.12 -25.99
C ARG A 6 21.31 -6.61 -24.95
N GLY A 7 21.66 -5.51 -24.32
CA GLY A 7 20.96 -4.92 -23.19
C GLY A 7 19.47 -4.72 -23.44
N TYR A 8 18.67 -5.12 -22.46
CA TYR A 8 17.29 -4.70 -22.38
C TYR A 8 17.28 -3.25 -21.87
N SER A 9 17.19 -2.30 -22.80
CA SER A 9 16.68 -0.97 -22.52
C SER A 9 15.15 -1.06 -22.55
N PRO A 10 14.44 -0.87 -21.43
CA PRO A 10 12.99 -0.77 -21.45
C PRO A 10 12.64 0.52 -22.19
N LYS A 11 12.28 0.38 -23.47
CA LYS A 11 11.46 1.38 -24.15
C LYS A 11 10.19 1.52 -23.32
N GLU A 12 9.91 2.75 -22.92
CA GLU A 12 8.59 3.21 -22.51
C GLU A 12 7.52 2.54 -23.37
N SER A 13 6.50 1.99 -22.71
CA SER A 13 5.19 1.59 -23.24
C SER A 13 4.77 0.20 -22.78
N SER A 14 4.14 0.17 -21.61
CA SER A 14 2.77 -0.34 -21.49
C SER A 14 2.26 0.12 -20.12
N SER A 15 2.14 1.44 -20.00
CA SER A 15 1.22 2.06 -19.08
C SER A 15 -0.16 1.49 -19.40
N VAL A 16 -0.65 0.61 -18.54
CA VAL A 16 -2.03 0.18 -18.59
C VAL A 16 -2.86 1.44 -18.38
N GLU A 17 -3.54 1.87 -19.44
CA GLU A 17 -4.46 3.00 -19.43
C GLU A 17 -5.61 2.67 -18.46
N TYR A 18 -5.41 3.01 -17.18
CA TYR A 18 -6.51 3.18 -16.27
C TYR A 18 -7.22 4.47 -16.67
N ALA A 19 -8.35 4.28 -17.35
CA ALA A 19 -9.27 5.31 -17.79
C ALA A 19 -9.32 6.50 -16.85
N SER A 20 -8.83 7.64 -17.35
CA SER A 20 -9.10 8.97 -16.84
C SER A 20 -10.60 9.21 -16.87
N ARG A 21 -11.30 8.81 -15.82
CA ARG A 21 -12.53 9.50 -15.40
C ARG A 21 -12.06 10.76 -14.70
N ASP A 22 -12.59 11.91 -15.10
CA ASP A 22 -12.31 13.26 -14.60
C ASP A 22 -12.61 13.40 -13.09
N PHE A 23 -11.87 12.70 -12.23
CA PHE A 23 -11.63 13.14 -10.87
C PHE A 23 -10.53 14.18 -10.98
N GLY A 24 -10.94 15.45 -11.00
CA GLY A 24 -10.03 16.59 -11.03
C GLY A 24 -8.86 16.41 -10.07
N LYS A 25 -7.71 16.98 -10.44
CA LYS A 25 -6.47 16.99 -9.66
C LYS A 25 -6.77 17.04 -8.16
N VAL A 26 -6.54 15.93 -7.45
CA VAL A 26 -6.75 15.87 -6.00
C VAL A 26 -5.97 17.04 -5.36
N PRO A 27 -6.66 18.05 -4.80
CA PRO A 27 -5.98 19.16 -4.17
C PRO A 27 -5.35 18.66 -2.88
N GLY A 28 -4.04 18.85 -2.71
CA GLY A 28 -3.34 18.56 -1.46
C GLY A 28 -2.40 17.35 -1.46
N THR A 29 -1.53 17.20 -2.47
CA THR A 29 -0.28 16.45 -2.26
C THR A 29 0.73 17.32 -1.50
N GLU A 30 0.37 17.78 -0.31
CA GLU A 30 1.36 18.26 0.65
C GLU A 30 1.91 17.04 1.40
N GLU A 31 3.22 16.99 1.65
CA GLU A 31 3.84 15.90 2.40
C GLU A 31 3.17 15.77 3.78
N ILE A 32 2.34 14.74 3.92
CA ILE A 32 1.71 14.40 5.19
C ILE A 32 2.81 13.89 6.11
N LYS A 33 3.07 14.64 7.18
CA LYS A 33 4.04 14.26 8.21
C LYS A 33 3.50 13.06 8.98
N VAL A 34 3.83 11.85 8.52
CA VAL A 34 3.48 10.60 9.20
C VAL A 34 4.29 10.48 10.49
N LYS A 35 3.80 11.08 11.58
CA LYS A 35 4.33 10.90 12.94
C LYS A 35 3.51 9.80 13.62
N GLY A 36 4.00 8.56 13.62
CA GLY A 36 3.36 7.52 14.43
C GLY A 36 3.72 6.10 14.04
N ARG A 37 3.50 5.17 14.98
CA ARG A 37 3.41 3.75 14.65
C ARG A 37 2.08 3.54 13.93
N PRO A 38 2.00 2.66 12.93
CA PRO A 38 0.74 2.35 12.28
C PRO A 38 -0.25 1.77 13.29
N VAL A 39 -1.52 2.19 13.18
CA VAL A 39 -2.61 1.79 14.08
C VAL A 39 -2.97 0.32 13.92
N ALA A 40 -2.71 -0.26 12.74
CA ALA A 40 -2.84 -1.68 12.49
C ALA A 40 -1.88 -2.15 11.40
N LYS A 41 -1.52 -3.44 11.44
CA LYS A 41 -0.75 -4.13 10.42
C LYS A 41 -1.36 -5.49 10.13
N PHE A 42 -1.53 -5.81 8.85
CA PHE A 42 -1.97 -7.11 8.37
C PHE A 42 -0.86 -7.71 7.50
N ARG A 43 -0.60 -9.01 7.66
CA ARG A 43 0.45 -9.70 6.91
C ARG A 43 -0.06 -11.00 6.31
N ALA A 44 0.36 -11.27 5.08
CA ALA A 44 0.11 -12.51 4.38
C ALA A 44 1.40 -12.92 3.65
N GLY A 45 2.18 -13.82 4.27
CA GLY A 45 3.51 -14.17 3.78
C GLY A 45 4.44 -12.95 3.72
N GLY A 46 5.04 -12.71 2.55
CA GLY A 46 5.89 -11.54 2.32
C GLY A 46 5.14 -10.22 2.13
N ILE A 47 3.80 -10.21 2.12
CA ILE A 47 3.01 -8.98 1.97
C ILE A 47 2.64 -8.41 3.32
N GLN A 48 2.76 -7.10 3.44
CA GLN A 48 2.38 -6.32 4.60
C GLN A 48 1.49 -5.16 4.15
N VAL A 49 0.37 -4.99 4.84
CA VAL A 49 -0.50 -3.81 4.76
C VAL A 49 -0.47 -3.12 6.11
N ALA A 50 -0.28 -1.81 6.14
CA ALA A 50 -0.28 -1.00 7.35
C ALA A 50 -1.28 0.13 7.22
N ILE A 51 -2.02 0.38 8.29
CA ILE A 51 -2.98 1.48 8.41
C ILE A 51 -2.35 2.55 9.28
N TRP A 52 -2.45 3.79 8.85
CA TRP A 52 -1.89 4.96 9.52
C TRP A 52 -3.03 5.92 9.83
N GLU A 53 -2.95 6.58 10.98
CA GLU A 53 -3.84 7.66 11.34
C GLU A 53 -3.07 8.97 11.17
N ASN A 54 -3.65 9.90 10.43
CA ASN A 54 -3.05 11.18 10.12
C ASN A 54 -4.00 12.28 10.57
N GLU A 55 -3.42 13.40 10.99
CA GLU A 55 -4.16 14.59 11.41
C GLU A 55 -4.17 15.61 10.26
N THR A 56 -5.28 16.32 10.08
CA THR A 56 -5.39 17.47 9.18
C THR A 56 -4.99 18.74 9.92
N LYS A 57 -4.58 19.77 9.18
CA LYS A 57 -4.28 21.10 9.76
C LYS A 57 -5.51 21.76 10.41
N GLU A 58 -6.71 21.35 10.00
CA GLU A 58 -8.00 21.86 10.48
C GLU A 58 -8.53 21.09 11.70
N GLY A 59 -7.76 20.14 12.24
CA GLY A 59 -8.14 19.39 13.45
C GLY A 59 -8.98 18.14 13.21
N GLY A 60 -9.14 17.71 11.95
CA GLY A 60 -9.71 16.40 11.62
C GLY A 60 -8.66 15.29 11.62
N SER A 61 -9.09 14.02 11.59
CA SER A 61 -8.20 12.89 11.34
C SER A 61 -8.72 12.02 10.19
N TYR A 62 -7.80 11.35 9.50
CA TYR A 62 -8.12 10.42 8.42
C TYR A 62 -7.12 9.27 8.40
N LYS A 63 -7.57 8.12 7.90
CA LYS A 63 -6.73 6.93 7.80
C LYS A 63 -6.16 6.78 6.40
N THR A 64 -4.89 6.40 6.32
CA THR A 64 -4.26 5.98 5.06
C THR A 64 -3.79 4.54 5.16
N VAL A 65 -3.72 3.87 4.02
CA VAL A 65 -3.30 2.47 3.92
C VAL A 65 -2.07 2.37 3.03
N SER A 66 -1.03 1.70 3.50
CA SER A 66 0.18 1.39 2.72
C SER A 66 0.33 -0.10 2.56
N ILE A 67 0.77 -0.56 1.38
CA ILE A 67 1.09 -1.95 1.11
C ILE A 67 2.54 -2.08 0.64
N ASP A 68 3.25 -3.08 1.14
CA ASP A 68 4.61 -3.40 0.77
C ASP A 68 4.87 -4.91 0.74
N ARG A 69 5.84 -5.33 -0.08
CA ARG A 69 6.36 -6.69 -0.10
C ARG A 69 7.73 -6.74 0.54
N ARG A 70 7.88 -7.50 1.62
CA ARG A 70 9.15 -7.80 2.30
C ARG A 70 9.84 -8.98 1.61
N TYR A 71 11.14 -8.81 1.36
CA TYR A 71 12.01 -9.83 0.81
C TYR A 71 13.40 -9.72 1.43
N LYS A 72 14.14 -10.82 1.39
CA LYS A 72 15.53 -10.85 1.86
C LYS A 72 16.47 -10.58 0.69
N ALA A 73 17.42 -9.67 0.87
CA ALA A 73 18.48 -9.35 -0.07
C ALA A 73 19.82 -9.52 0.65
N GLY A 74 20.47 -10.66 0.45
CA GLY A 74 21.63 -11.06 1.27
C GLY A 74 21.20 -11.32 2.70
N GLU A 75 21.73 -10.54 3.65
CA GLU A 75 21.40 -10.62 5.07
C GLU A 75 20.31 -9.62 5.49
N GLU A 76 19.99 -8.65 4.64
CA GLU A 76 19.07 -7.57 4.95
C GLU A 76 17.63 -7.88 4.50
N TRP A 77 16.67 -7.45 5.30
CA TRP A 77 15.27 -7.43 4.89
C TRP A 77 14.91 -6.09 4.26
N LYS A 78 14.47 -6.12 2.99
CA LYS A 78 14.06 -4.95 2.23
C LYS A 78 12.55 -5.00 1.93
N SER A 79 11.98 -3.85 1.63
CA SER A 79 10.58 -3.73 1.17
C SER A 79 10.55 -3.18 -0.26
N THR A 80 9.52 -3.54 -1.01
CA THR A 80 9.28 -3.02 -2.37
C THR A 80 7.79 -2.84 -2.61
N LYS A 81 7.43 -1.93 -3.53
CA LYS A 81 6.07 -1.74 -4.05
C LYS A 81 5.80 -2.52 -5.33
N SER A 82 6.73 -3.38 -5.76
CA SER A 82 6.55 -4.27 -6.91
C SER A 82 6.11 -5.66 -6.45
N PHE A 83 5.01 -6.13 -7.03
CA PHE A 83 4.35 -7.39 -6.68
C PHE A 83 4.49 -8.41 -7.82
N ARG A 84 4.64 -9.68 -7.47
CA ARG A 84 4.64 -10.82 -8.39
C ARG A 84 3.25 -11.44 -8.45
N GLN A 85 2.99 -12.32 -9.42
CA GLN A 85 1.71 -13.02 -9.54
C GLN A 85 1.29 -13.75 -8.25
N ASN A 86 2.23 -14.42 -7.57
CA ASN A 86 1.96 -15.13 -6.31
C ASN A 86 1.75 -14.22 -5.09
N ASP A 87 1.99 -12.91 -5.24
CA ASP A 87 1.76 -11.92 -4.21
C ASP A 87 0.32 -11.39 -4.27
N LEU A 88 -0.33 -11.45 -5.44
CA LEU A 88 -1.68 -10.92 -5.66
C LEU A 88 -2.74 -11.50 -4.70
N PRO A 89 -2.91 -12.83 -4.55
CA PRO A 89 -3.92 -13.36 -3.64
C PRO A 89 -3.65 -12.97 -2.18
N LYS A 90 -2.38 -12.82 -1.80
CA LYS A 90 -1.97 -12.40 -0.45
C LYS A 90 -2.24 -10.92 -0.21
N ALA A 91 -1.98 -10.08 -1.22
CA ALA A 91 -2.31 -8.67 -1.22
C ALA A 91 -3.82 -8.45 -1.09
N ILE A 92 -4.62 -9.18 -1.87
CA ILE A 92 -6.09 -9.14 -1.80
C ILE A 92 -6.55 -9.47 -0.37
N LEU A 93 -6.10 -10.60 0.20
CA LEU A 93 -6.49 -11.00 1.55
C LEU A 93 -6.10 -9.96 2.61
N ALA A 94 -4.86 -9.45 2.55
CA ALA A 94 -4.38 -8.45 3.51
C ALA A 94 -5.13 -7.11 3.37
N LEU A 95 -5.46 -6.70 2.15
CA LEU A 95 -6.24 -5.49 1.88
C LEU A 95 -7.70 -5.64 2.31
N GLN A 96 -8.30 -6.82 2.13
CA GLN A 96 -9.65 -7.12 2.64
C GLN A 96 -9.70 -6.98 4.16
N LYS A 97 -8.69 -7.50 4.88
CA LYS A 97 -8.60 -7.33 6.33
C LYS A 97 -8.36 -5.89 6.77
N ALA A 98 -7.57 -5.14 6.00
CA ALA A 98 -7.41 -3.72 6.24
C ALA A 98 -8.71 -2.94 6.01
N PHE A 99 -9.44 -3.25 4.94
CA PHE A 99 -10.74 -2.65 4.64
C PHE A 99 -11.76 -2.95 5.75
N GLU A 100 -11.88 -4.22 6.15
CA GLU A 100 -12.71 -4.65 7.29
C GLU A 100 -12.42 -3.79 8.54
N TYR A 101 -11.14 -3.62 8.89
CA TYR A 101 -10.73 -2.81 10.05
C TYR A 101 -11.06 -1.31 9.90
N VAL A 102 -10.93 -0.75 8.70
CA VAL A 102 -11.21 0.68 8.48
C VAL A 102 -12.71 0.95 8.48
N SER A 103 -13.49 0.06 7.84
CA SER A 103 -14.91 0.25 7.59
C SER A 103 -15.82 -0.18 8.74
N MET A 104 -15.44 -1.18 9.52
CA MET A 104 -16.28 -1.72 10.60
C MET A 104 -16.02 -1.07 11.96
N LYS A 105 -15.25 0.03 12.00
CA LYS A 105 -14.85 0.67 13.26
C LYS A 105 -15.93 1.56 13.90
N GLU A 106 -17.13 1.58 13.34
CA GLU A 106 -18.28 2.29 13.95
C GLU A 106 -19.03 1.44 15.01
N ASP A 107 -18.85 0.11 15.07
CA ASP A 107 -19.81 -0.75 15.81
C ASP A 107 -19.39 -1.22 17.22
N PHE A 108 -18.16 -0.99 17.69
CA PHE A 108 -17.70 -1.55 18.99
C PHE A 108 -17.70 -0.57 20.17
N ALA A 109 -17.83 0.74 19.93
CA ALA A 109 -17.83 1.74 21.00
C ALA A 109 -19.24 2.03 21.58
N GLU A 110 -20.30 1.73 20.81
CA GLU A 110 -21.69 1.98 21.21
C GLU A 110 -22.38 0.75 21.82
N ALA A 111 -21.85 -0.46 21.61
CA ALA A 111 -22.42 -1.71 22.14
C ALA A 111 -22.09 -2.01 23.62
N LEU A 112 -21.41 -1.09 24.32
CA LEU A 112 -21.02 -1.22 25.73
C LEU A 112 -21.35 0.02 26.58
N ALA A 113 -22.20 0.92 26.08
CA ALA A 113 -22.77 2.06 26.83
C ALA A 113 -24.26 1.81 27.12
#